data_AF-A0A7X8QXJ7-F1
#
_entry.id   AF-A0A7X8QXJ7-F1
#
_cell.length_a   1.000
_cell.length_b   1.000
_cell.length_c   1.000
_cell.angle_alpha   90.00
_cell.angle_beta   90.00
_cell.angle_gamma   90.00
#
_symmetry.space_group_name_H-M   'P 1'
#
loop_
_entity.id
_entity.type
_entity.pdbx_description
1 polymer ?
#
loop_
_entity_poly.entity_id
_entity_poly.type
_entity_poly.pdbx_seq_one_letter_code
_entity_poly.pdbx_strand_id
1 'polypeptide(L)'
;MTKKSAPAFLLPALLAALLSAPGLSLGAPLCGEAPAQARLDALALPWRHEVTAATLRADLLAVSAANLEELRAAAGELSGAEKEIRVKTLKMMPPFLIHRIGLERLRGVLEMGGIVSTREMQRRAGGAVKPFTPPLEDKLFGGYDCVFVTVGPPQGRPRYGDILLSVKPKTDGSAWASHSSGWTFMGEVRKSTVTLQMPVTRDDELAYSHLILADRDWEQAYPLLIILQLRAKGEARPELVKQLLAMREREGFWNFVDANRLGYLEGKFSAFVPLEDIDRIEVPPAKYDEVMNWPNVPKTKIIKLPAAR
;
A
#
# COMPACT_ATOMS: atom_id res chain seq x y z
N MET A 1 29.57 -8.52 -73.31
CA MET A 1 29.72 -7.42 -72.33
C MET A 1 28.38 -6.70 -72.33
N THR A 2 27.56 -6.65 -71.28
CA THR A 2 27.78 -6.52 -69.83
C THR A 2 26.66 -7.26 -69.07
N LYS A 3 27.04 -8.14 -68.14
CA LYS A 3 26.14 -8.72 -67.12
C LYS A 3 26.01 -7.72 -65.96
N LYS A 4 24.78 -7.40 -65.55
CA LYS A 4 24.48 -6.90 -64.20
C LYS A 4 23.19 -7.55 -63.71
N SER A 5 23.35 -8.54 -62.85
CA SER A 5 22.31 -9.18 -62.05
C SER A 5 21.95 -8.27 -60.87
N ALA A 6 20.66 -8.03 -60.65
CA ALA A 6 20.12 -7.33 -59.49
C ALA A 6 20.10 -8.27 -58.26
N PRO A 7 20.40 -7.80 -57.04
CA PRO A 7 20.17 -8.58 -55.83
C PRO A 7 18.71 -8.40 -55.37
N ALA A 8 18.09 -9.53 -55.05
CA ALA A 8 16.76 -9.61 -54.51
C ALA A 8 16.71 -9.05 -53.08
N PHE A 9 15.70 -8.23 -52.82
CA PHE A 9 15.30 -7.71 -51.52
C PHE A 9 14.97 -8.86 -50.55
N LEU A 10 15.83 -9.10 -49.57
CA LEU A 10 15.55 -9.94 -48.40
C LEU A 10 16.00 -9.20 -47.14
N LEU A 11 15.40 -8.04 -46.86
CA LEU A 11 15.56 -7.38 -45.56
C LEU A 11 14.34 -6.50 -45.24
N PRO A 12 13.21 -7.08 -44.81
CA PRO A 12 12.40 -6.42 -43.78
C PRO A 12 12.05 -7.31 -42.57
N ALA A 13 12.39 -8.60 -42.58
CA ALA A 13 11.95 -9.52 -41.52
C ALA A 13 12.82 -9.47 -40.23
N LEU A 14 14.06 -8.97 -40.29
CA LEU A 14 14.93 -8.92 -39.11
C LEU A 14 14.74 -7.68 -38.23
N LEU A 15 14.12 -6.60 -38.73
CA LEU A 15 13.89 -5.39 -37.95
C LEU A 15 12.58 -5.42 -37.14
N ALA A 16 11.60 -6.22 -37.57
CA ALA A 16 10.34 -6.40 -36.83
C ALA A 16 10.47 -7.31 -35.60
N ALA A 17 11.50 -8.18 -35.58
CA ALA A 17 11.78 -9.08 -34.46
C ALA A 17 12.53 -8.38 -33.29
N LEU A 18 13.10 -7.20 -33.51
CA LEU A 18 13.80 -6.42 -32.46
C LEU A 18 12.90 -5.41 -31.75
N LEU A 19 11.68 -5.16 -32.25
CA LEU A 19 10.69 -4.26 -31.63
C LEU A 19 9.66 -5.00 -30.75
N SER A 20 9.81 -6.32 -30.58
CA SER A 20 8.88 -7.15 -29.81
C SER A 20 9.54 -7.88 -28.63
N ALA A 21 10.80 -7.54 -28.31
CA ALA A 21 11.42 -8.08 -27.10
C ALA A 21 10.84 -7.31 -25.90
N PRO A 22 10.04 -7.94 -25.02
CA PRO A 22 9.69 -7.32 -23.76
C PRO A 22 11.01 -7.00 -23.05
N GLY A 23 11.15 -5.75 -22.63
CA GLY A 23 12.33 -5.29 -21.90
C GLY A 23 12.63 -6.28 -20.78
N LEU A 24 13.77 -6.97 -20.90
CA LEU A 24 14.37 -7.74 -19.82
C LEU A 24 14.79 -6.72 -18.75
N SER A 25 13.83 -6.30 -17.92
CA SER A 25 14.14 -5.81 -16.59
C SER A 25 14.71 -7.01 -15.84
N LEU A 26 16.04 -7.08 -15.76
CA LEU A 26 16.78 -8.11 -15.02
C LEU A 26 16.72 -7.88 -13.49
N GLY A 27 15.91 -6.92 -13.04
CA GLY A 27 15.63 -6.65 -11.64
C GLY A 27 14.33 -7.28 -11.18
N ALA A 28 14.27 -7.66 -9.90
CA ALA A 28 13.01 -7.97 -9.28
C ALA A 28 12.09 -6.72 -9.18
N PRO A 29 10.76 -6.89 -9.26
CA PRO A 29 9.85 -5.74 -9.24
C PRO A 29 9.94 -4.98 -7.92
N LEU A 30 9.95 -3.65 -8.03
CA LEU A 30 9.85 -2.73 -6.90
C LEU A 30 8.40 -2.64 -6.40
N CYS A 31 8.25 -2.21 -5.14
CA CYS A 31 6.94 -2.02 -4.51
C CYS A 31 6.07 -0.99 -5.28
N GLY A 32 5.03 -1.48 -5.96
CA GLY A 32 4.08 -0.68 -6.77
C GLY A 32 4.43 -0.58 -8.26
N GLU A 33 5.52 -1.20 -8.71
CA GLU A 33 6.00 -1.10 -10.11
C GLU A 33 4.98 -1.63 -11.11
N ALA A 34 4.51 -2.86 -10.90
CA ALA A 34 3.58 -3.53 -11.83
C ALA A 34 2.32 -2.69 -12.14
N PRO A 35 1.53 -2.23 -11.15
CA PRO A 35 0.33 -1.43 -11.43
C PRO A 35 0.65 -0.03 -11.97
N ALA A 36 1.76 0.60 -11.57
CA ALA A 36 2.17 1.88 -12.13
C ALA A 36 2.51 1.73 -13.63
N GLN A 37 3.27 0.71 -13.98
CA GLN A 37 3.60 0.40 -15.37
C GLN A 37 2.32 0.07 -16.16
N ALA A 38 1.35 -0.64 -15.57
CA ALA A 38 0.11 -1.02 -16.26
C ALA A 38 -0.69 0.22 -16.68
N ARG A 39 -0.70 1.24 -15.81
CA ARG A 39 -1.31 2.54 -16.11
C ARG A 39 -0.62 3.25 -17.27
N LEU A 40 0.71 3.25 -17.30
CA LEU A 40 1.48 3.90 -18.36
C LEU A 40 1.28 3.21 -19.72
N ASP A 41 1.26 1.88 -19.73
CA ASP A 41 1.03 1.09 -20.94
C ASP A 41 -0.36 1.37 -21.54
N ALA A 42 -1.39 1.47 -20.68
CA ALA A 42 -2.76 1.78 -21.10
C ALA A 42 -2.89 3.18 -21.76
N LEU A 43 -1.96 4.10 -21.46
CA LEU A 43 -1.88 5.43 -22.06
C LEU A 43 -0.99 5.47 -23.32
N ALA A 44 -0.44 4.32 -23.75
CA ALA A 44 0.51 4.23 -24.86
C ALA A 44 1.71 5.20 -24.73
N LEU A 45 2.11 5.50 -23.49
CA LEU A 45 3.27 6.35 -23.23
C LEU A 45 4.57 5.56 -23.49
N PRO A 46 5.63 6.21 -24.03
CA PRO A 46 6.88 5.52 -24.33
C PRO A 46 7.49 4.94 -23.06
N TRP A 47 7.96 3.69 -23.18
CA TRP A 47 8.56 2.97 -22.06
C TRP A 47 9.90 3.59 -21.65
N ARG A 48 10.12 3.73 -20.34
CA ARG A 48 11.45 4.05 -19.81
C ARG A 48 12.23 2.74 -19.72
N HIS A 49 13.43 2.72 -20.28
CA HIS A 49 14.28 1.53 -20.25
C HIS A 49 14.73 1.11 -18.83
N GLU A 50 14.64 2.00 -17.84
CA GLU A 50 15.03 1.71 -16.46
C GLU A 50 14.03 2.34 -15.47
N VAL A 51 13.43 1.50 -14.62
CA VAL A 51 12.59 1.93 -13.51
C VAL A 51 13.46 2.09 -12.27
N THR A 52 13.64 3.33 -11.83
CA THR A 52 14.30 3.67 -10.55
C THR A 52 13.25 3.91 -9.46
N ALA A 53 13.67 3.88 -8.19
CA ALA A 53 12.79 4.26 -7.08
C ALA A 53 12.22 5.69 -7.23
N ALA A 54 13.01 6.62 -7.79
CA ALA A 54 12.59 8.00 -8.00
C ALA A 54 11.55 8.12 -9.12
N THR A 55 11.75 7.44 -10.25
CA THR A 55 10.79 7.43 -11.35
C THR A 55 9.50 6.72 -10.95
N LEU A 56 9.60 5.57 -10.28
CA LEU A 56 8.44 4.85 -9.77
C LEU A 56 7.61 5.70 -8.79
N ARG A 57 8.27 6.41 -7.87
CA ARG A 57 7.58 7.37 -7.00
C ARG A 57 6.83 8.43 -7.81
N ALA A 58 7.45 9.02 -8.82
CA ALA A 58 6.79 10.00 -9.67
C ALA A 58 5.57 9.42 -10.40
N ASP A 59 5.67 8.19 -10.89
CA ASP A 59 4.58 7.49 -11.58
C ASP A 59 3.42 7.17 -10.62
N LEU A 60 3.71 6.67 -9.41
CA LEU A 60 2.71 6.44 -8.36
C LEU A 60 2.01 7.74 -7.92
N LEU A 61 2.74 8.85 -7.85
CA LEU A 61 2.18 10.17 -7.57
C LEU A 61 1.23 10.64 -8.68
N ALA A 62 1.53 10.35 -9.94
CA ALA A 62 0.66 10.67 -11.07
C ALA A 62 -0.59 9.78 -11.09
N VAL A 63 -0.43 8.47 -10.85
CA VAL A 63 -1.54 7.51 -10.69
C VAL A 63 -2.47 7.97 -9.55
N SER A 64 -1.91 8.31 -8.39
CA SER A 64 -2.65 8.80 -7.24
C SER A 64 -3.46 10.06 -7.55
N ALA A 65 -2.86 11.03 -8.23
CA ALA A 65 -3.55 12.25 -8.62
C ALA A 65 -4.75 11.97 -9.55
N ALA A 66 -4.59 11.07 -10.53
CA ALA A 66 -5.69 10.66 -11.40
C ALA A 66 -6.80 9.97 -10.61
N ASN A 67 -6.46 9.03 -9.72
CA ASN A 67 -7.44 8.33 -8.89
C ASN A 67 -8.17 9.27 -7.92
N LEU A 68 -7.51 10.32 -7.43
CA LEU A 68 -8.15 11.33 -6.61
C LEU A 68 -9.21 12.11 -7.40
N GLU A 69 -8.96 12.45 -8.67
CA GLU A 69 -9.98 13.06 -9.53
C GLU A 69 -11.13 12.08 -9.82
N GLU A 70 -10.85 10.79 -10.05
CA GLU A 70 -11.88 9.76 -10.21
C GLU A 70 -12.77 9.68 -8.95
N LEU A 71 -12.20 9.72 -7.75
CA LEU A 71 -12.94 9.75 -6.48
C LEU A 71 -13.79 11.01 -6.33
N ARG A 72 -13.28 12.19 -6.72
CA ARG A 72 -14.04 13.44 -6.68
C ARG A 72 -15.21 13.41 -7.66
N ALA A 73 -14.98 12.92 -8.87
CA ALA A 73 -16.03 12.75 -9.88
C ALA A 73 -17.12 11.78 -9.39
N ALA A 74 -16.72 10.64 -8.81
CA ALA A 74 -17.66 9.67 -8.24
C ALA A 74 -18.45 10.24 -7.04
N ALA A 75 -17.82 11.07 -6.21
CA ALA A 75 -18.48 11.74 -5.10
C ALA A 75 -19.46 12.83 -5.57
N GLY A 76 -19.18 13.50 -6.69
CA GLY A 76 -20.01 14.57 -7.21
C GLY A 76 -20.25 15.68 -6.18
N GLU A 77 -21.44 16.27 -6.19
CA GLU A 77 -21.82 17.27 -5.19
C GLU A 77 -22.03 16.63 -3.81
N LEU A 78 -21.47 17.27 -2.79
CA LEU A 78 -21.62 16.86 -1.40
C LEU A 78 -22.83 17.55 -0.76
N SER A 79 -23.69 16.77 -0.13
CA SER A 79 -24.74 17.25 0.77
C SER A 79 -24.15 17.96 2.01
N GLY A 80 -24.99 18.68 2.77
CA GLY A 80 -24.55 19.37 4.00
C GLY A 80 -23.85 18.43 4.99
N ALA A 81 -24.46 17.28 5.29
CA ALA A 81 -23.88 16.27 6.18
C ALA A 81 -22.56 15.70 5.64
N GLU A 82 -22.43 15.50 4.32
CA GLU A 82 -21.17 15.01 3.72
C GLU A 82 -20.05 16.05 3.79
N LYS A 83 -20.37 17.34 3.64
CA LYS A 83 -19.41 18.43 3.89
C LYS A 83 -18.94 18.44 5.34
N GLU A 84 -19.84 18.22 6.28
CA GLU A 84 -19.49 18.07 7.71
C GLU A 84 -18.60 16.85 7.96
N ILE A 85 -18.91 15.70 7.36
CA ILE A 85 -18.07 14.49 7.45
C ILE A 85 -16.68 14.76 6.89
N ARG A 86 -16.58 15.48 5.77
CA ARG A 86 -15.30 15.87 5.20
C ARG A 86 -14.48 16.71 6.18
N VAL A 87 -15.06 17.78 6.70
CA VAL A 87 -14.41 18.64 7.71
C VAL A 87 -14.03 17.83 8.96
N LYS A 88 -14.91 16.93 9.40
CA LYS A 88 -14.67 16.05 10.54
C LYS A 88 -13.46 15.15 10.31
N THR A 89 -13.39 14.51 9.15
CA THR A 89 -12.30 13.60 8.78
C THR A 89 -10.97 14.36 8.76
N LEU A 90 -10.94 15.55 8.15
CA LEU A 90 -9.75 16.41 8.12
C LEU A 90 -9.26 16.79 9.54
N LYS A 91 -10.18 17.06 10.47
CA LYS A 91 -9.83 17.31 11.88
C LYS A 91 -9.26 16.09 12.62
N MET A 92 -9.50 14.88 12.10
CA MET A 92 -9.01 13.61 12.69
C MET A 92 -7.72 13.12 12.03
N MET A 93 -7.18 13.87 11.07
CA MET A 93 -5.90 13.61 10.43
C MET A 93 -4.71 13.96 11.36
N PRO A 94 -3.52 13.37 11.14
CA PRO A 94 -3.26 12.28 10.19
C PRO A 94 -3.96 10.97 10.60
N PRO A 95 -4.14 9.97 9.72
CA PRO A 95 -4.56 8.65 10.16
C PRO A 95 -3.48 7.99 11.03
N PHE A 96 -3.82 6.93 11.75
CA PHE A 96 -2.81 6.08 12.38
C PHE A 96 -2.17 5.18 11.31
N LEU A 97 -0.84 5.02 11.36
CA LEU A 97 -0.10 4.09 10.49
C LEU A 97 0.50 3.01 11.37
N ILE A 98 -0.09 1.82 11.35
CA ILE A 98 0.24 0.75 12.29
C ILE A 98 0.78 -0.46 11.55
N HIS A 99 2.02 -0.84 11.85
CA HIS A 99 2.56 -2.15 11.52
C HIS A 99 2.39 -3.08 12.72
N ARG A 100 1.96 -4.33 12.51
CA ARG A 100 1.84 -5.33 13.58
C ARG A 100 2.72 -6.53 13.29
N ILE A 101 3.38 -7.01 14.33
CA ILE A 101 4.25 -8.19 14.30
C ILE A 101 4.07 -9.01 15.59
N GLY A 102 4.44 -10.28 15.52
CA GLY A 102 4.65 -11.08 16.73
C GLY A 102 5.93 -10.67 17.46
N LEU A 103 5.95 -10.90 18.77
CA LEU A 103 7.11 -10.64 19.63
C LEU A 103 8.42 -11.24 19.08
N GLU A 104 8.36 -12.42 18.46
CA GLU A 104 9.53 -13.11 17.91
C GLU A 104 10.22 -12.34 16.78
N ARG A 105 9.50 -11.44 16.10
CA ARG A 105 10.05 -10.60 15.04
C ARG A 105 10.55 -9.25 15.54
N LEU A 106 10.10 -8.81 16.71
CA LEU A 106 10.47 -7.50 17.25
C LEU A 106 11.99 -7.38 17.41
N ARG A 107 12.65 -8.43 17.90
CA ARG A 107 14.11 -8.44 18.02
C ARG A 107 14.80 -8.20 16.69
N GLY A 108 14.37 -8.90 15.64
CA GLY A 108 14.90 -8.71 14.29
C GLY A 108 14.70 -7.29 13.75
N VAL A 109 13.55 -6.67 14.02
CA VAL A 109 13.31 -5.25 13.68
C VAL A 109 14.30 -4.33 14.37
N LEU A 110 14.58 -4.55 15.66
CA LEU A 110 15.53 -3.74 16.42
C LEU A 110 16.97 -3.95 15.95
N GLU A 111 17.37 -5.19 15.69
CA GLU A 111 18.71 -5.55 15.18
C GLU A 111 18.95 -4.99 13.76
N MET A 112 17.91 -4.97 12.92
CA MET A 112 17.97 -4.40 11.57
C MET A 112 17.84 -2.88 11.52
N GLY A 113 17.62 -2.23 12.66
CA GLY A 113 17.41 -0.78 12.76
C GLY A 113 16.11 -0.31 12.11
N GLY A 114 15.11 -1.17 11.95
CA GLY A 114 13.84 -0.83 11.32
C GLY A 114 13.07 -2.04 10.77
N ILE A 115 11.92 -1.77 10.17
CA ILE A 115 11.07 -2.78 9.52
C ILE A 115 11.61 -2.98 8.10
N VAL A 116 11.93 -4.23 7.74
CA VAL A 116 12.46 -4.59 6.41
C VAL A 116 11.42 -5.39 5.61
N SER A 117 11.38 -5.17 4.30
CA SER A 117 10.61 -5.99 3.37
C SER A 117 11.22 -7.39 3.26
N THR A 118 10.49 -8.34 2.67
CA THR A 118 11.02 -9.71 2.43
C THR A 118 12.28 -9.66 1.58
N ARG A 119 12.25 -8.88 0.48
CA ARG A 119 13.36 -8.78 -0.47
C ARG A 119 14.56 -8.06 0.14
N GLU A 120 14.32 -7.03 0.96
CA GLU A 120 15.39 -6.35 1.68
C GLU A 120 16.04 -7.26 2.73
N MET A 121 15.25 -8.06 3.44
CA MET A 121 15.76 -9.06 4.36
C MET A 121 16.66 -10.08 3.63
N GLN A 122 16.24 -10.57 2.46
CA GLN A 122 17.06 -11.48 1.64
C GLN A 122 18.39 -10.86 1.24
N ARG A 123 18.37 -9.58 0.78
CA ARG A 123 19.59 -8.84 0.43
C ARG A 123 20.56 -8.73 1.61
N ARG A 124 20.05 -8.36 2.79
CA ARG A 124 20.88 -8.17 3.99
C ARG A 124 21.38 -9.47 4.60
N ALA A 125 20.56 -10.53 4.59
CA ALA A 125 20.91 -11.83 5.16
C ALA A 125 21.83 -12.66 4.23
N GLY A 126 21.95 -12.30 2.95
CA GLY A 126 22.77 -13.03 1.98
C GLY A 126 22.25 -14.43 1.66
N GLY A 127 20.95 -14.70 1.85
CA GLY A 127 20.38 -16.04 1.72
C GLY A 127 18.87 -16.07 1.55
N ALA A 128 18.32 -17.27 1.38
CA ALA A 128 16.89 -17.47 1.20
C ALA A 128 16.12 -17.15 2.50
N VAL A 129 15.14 -16.26 2.39
CA VAL A 129 14.21 -15.91 3.48
C VAL A 129 12.82 -16.35 3.07
N LYS A 130 12.11 -17.04 3.97
CA LYS A 130 10.69 -17.36 3.77
C LYS A 130 9.89 -16.05 3.70
N PRO A 131 9.14 -15.80 2.61
CA PRO A 131 8.38 -14.57 2.47
C PRO A 131 7.37 -14.36 3.59
N PHE A 132 7.26 -13.11 4.05
CA PHE A 132 6.23 -12.70 5.02
C PHE A 132 4.90 -12.36 4.32
N THR A 133 4.98 -12.03 3.03
CA THR A 133 3.87 -11.60 2.18
C THR A 133 3.42 -12.77 1.28
N PRO A 134 2.13 -12.90 0.95
CA PRO A 134 1.67 -13.88 -0.03
C PRO A 134 2.28 -13.65 -1.43
N PRO A 135 2.63 -14.71 -2.20
CA PRO A 135 3.17 -14.56 -3.56
C PRO A 135 2.26 -13.82 -4.53
N LEU A 136 0.94 -13.87 -4.31
CA LEU A 136 -0.04 -13.11 -5.07
C LEU A 136 0.24 -11.61 -5.04
N GLU A 137 0.58 -11.06 -3.87
CA GLU A 137 0.85 -9.62 -3.72
C GLU A 137 2.18 -9.22 -4.37
N ASP A 138 3.16 -10.13 -4.38
CA ASP A 138 4.40 -9.91 -5.15
C ASP A 138 4.14 -9.85 -6.65
N LYS A 139 3.34 -10.77 -7.17
CA LYS A 139 2.93 -10.77 -8.59
C LYS A 139 2.10 -9.55 -8.95
N LEU A 140 1.21 -9.09 -8.07
CA LEU A 140 0.28 -8.00 -8.36
C LEU A 140 0.92 -6.61 -8.26
N PHE A 141 1.84 -6.40 -7.32
CA PHE A 141 2.39 -5.08 -7.07
C PHE A 141 3.80 -5.09 -6.46
N GLY A 142 4.57 -6.17 -6.56
CA GLY A 142 5.91 -6.24 -5.97
C GLY A 142 5.91 -6.27 -4.45
N GLY A 143 4.88 -6.86 -3.84
CA GLY A 143 4.69 -7.00 -2.39
C GLY A 143 5.88 -7.56 -1.59
N TYR A 144 6.84 -8.30 -2.16
CA TYR A 144 8.05 -8.69 -1.42
C TYR A 144 9.00 -7.53 -1.17
N ASP A 145 8.93 -6.48 -1.97
CA ASP A 145 9.68 -5.24 -1.76
C ASP A 145 8.90 -4.21 -0.95
N CYS A 146 7.69 -4.53 -0.46
CA CYS A 146 6.88 -3.63 0.36
C CYS A 146 7.03 -3.91 1.86
N VAL A 147 7.04 -2.85 2.67
CA VAL A 147 6.71 -2.87 4.10
C VAL A 147 5.27 -2.39 4.26
N PHE A 148 4.42 -3.21 4.89
CA PHE A 148 2.98 -2.95 4.98
C PHE A 148 2.60 -2.28 6.29
N VAL A 149 1.70 -1.30 6.22
CA VAL A 149 1.04 -0.71 7.38
C VAL A 149 -0.47 -0.69 7.18
N THR A 150 -1.21 -0.80 8.27
CA THR A 150 -2.62 -0.42 8.29
C THR A 150 -2.71 1.09 8.43
N VAL A 151 -3.48 1.75 7.57
CA VAL A 151 -3.73 3.20 7.64
C VAL A 151 -5.16 3.43 8.12
N GLY A 152 -5.33 4.28 9.12
CA GLY A 152 -6.60 4.64 9.75
C GLY A 152 -6.76 4.02 11.14
N PRO A 153 -7.04 2.72 11.27
CA PRO A 153 -7.28 2.06 12.55
C PRO A 153 -6.10 2.19 13.55
N PRO A 154 -6.32 2.69 14.78
CA PRO A 154 -5.27 2.90 15.79
C PRO A 154 -4.65 1.59 16.29
N GLN A 155 -5.40 0.50 16.21
CA GLN A 155 -4.96 -0.83 16.62
C GLN A 155 -4.51 -1.68 15.43
N GLY A 156 -4.50 -1.17 14.18
CA GLY A 156 -4.18 -1.99 13.01
C GLY A 156 -5.04 -3.26 12.90
N ARG A 157 -4.45 -4.36 12.41
CA ARG A 157 -5.14 -5.66 12.23
C ARG A 157 -4.57 -6.73 13.19
N PRO A 158 -5.30 -7.13 14.24
CA PRO A 158 -4.79 -8.03 15.30
C PRO A 158 -4.19 -9.35 14.80
N ARG A 159 -4.69 -9.88 13.68
CA ARG A 159 -4.19 -11.13 13.08
C ARG A 159 -2.70 -11.13 12.71
N TYR A 160 -2.08 -9.96 12.58
CA TYR A 160 -0.67 -9.84 12.19
C TYR A 160 0.30 -9.82 13.37
N GLY A 161 -0.21 -9.81 14.61
CA GLY A 161 0.62 -9.91 15.81
C GLY A 161 0.14 -9.01 16.93
N ASP A 162 0.79 -9.12 18.09
CA ASP A 162 0.43 -8.46 19.34
C ASP A 162 1.28 -7.22 19.64
N ILE A 163 2.39 -7.03 18.94
CA ILE A 163 3.22 -5.81 18.99
C ILE A 163 2.73 -4.81 17.95
N LEU A 164 2.54 -3.54 18.34
CA LEU A 164 2.17 -2.46 17.44
C LEU A 164 3.35 -1.52 17.25
N LEU A 165 3.71 -1.25 16.01
CA LEU A 165 4.70 -0.26 15.65
C LEU A 165 3.96 0.88 14.95
N SER A 166 3.86 2.02 15.64
CA SER A 166 3.28 3.23 15.07
C SER A 166 4.34 3.93 14.22
N VAL A 167 4.09 4.02 12.93
CA VAL A 167 4.96 4.69 11.96
C VAL A 167 4.54 6.15 11.84
N LYS A 168 5.53 7.04 11.75
CA LYS A 168 5.31 8.46 11.48
C LYS A 168 4.59 8.64 10.14
N PRO A 169 3.53 9.44 10.09
CA PRO A 169 2.94 9.85 8.83
C PRO A 169 3.99 10.55 7.96
N LYS A 170 4.04 10.20 6.68
CA LYS A 170 4.81 10.90 5.65
C LYS A 170 3.85 11.60 4.69
N THR A 171 4.30 12.68 4.08
CA THR A 171 3.51 13.47 3.11
C THR A 171 4.33 13.82 1.88
N ASP A 172 5.45 13.13 1.67
CA ASP A 172 6.37 13.40 0.57
C ASP A 172 6.09 12.52 -0.66
N GLY A 173 5.23 11.51 -0.57
CA GLY A 173 5.01 10.52 -1.63
C GLY A 173 5.93 9.33 -1.53
N SER A 174 6.65 9.14 -0.41
CA SER A 174 7.49 7.96 -0.20
C SER A 174 6.69 6.72 0.18
N ALA A 175 5.44 6.89 0.62
CA ALA A 175 4.48 5.81 0.81
C ALA A 175 3.29 5.93 -0.14
N TRP A 176 2.70 4.78 -0.45
CA TRP A 176 1.41 4.70 -1.12
C TRP A 176 0.53 3.69 -0.40
N ALA A 177 -0.78 3.73 -0.65
CA ALA A 177 -1.71 2.78 -0.12
C ALA A 177 -2.70 2.34 -1.19
N SER A 178 -3.32 1.20 -0.95
CA SER A 178 -4.49 0.75 -1.72
C SER A 178 -5.68 0.62 -0.79
N HIS A 179 -6.89 0.91 -1.28
CA HIS A 179 -8.11 0.71 -0.48
C HIS A 179 -8.58 -0.76 -0.39
N SER A 180 -7.75 -1.68 -0.88
CA SER A 180 -7.96 -3.13 -0.80
C SER A 180 -6.61 -3.85 -0.81
N SER A 181 -6.47 -4.93 -0.05
CA SER A 181 -5.32 -5.82 -0.18
C SER A 181 -5.37 -6.56 -1.52
N GLY A 182 -4.24 -7.09 -2.01
CA GLY A 182 -4.24 -7.86 -3.26
C GLY A 182 -5.20 -9.04 -3.21
N TRP A 183 -5.25 -9.75 -2.07
CA TRP A 183 -6.19 -10.85 -1.84
C TRP A 183 -7.65 -10.43 -1.92
N THR A 184 -8.01 -9.35 -1.22
CA THR A 184 -9.39 -8.84 -1.16
C THR A 184 -9.81 -8.30 -2.53
N PHE A 185 -8.91 -7.62 -3.24
CA PHE A 185 -9.13 -7.17 -4.60
C PHE A 185 -9.44 -8.34 -5.55
N MET A 186 -8.60 -9.38 -5.57
CA MET A 186 -8.83 -10.52 -6.46
C MET A 186 -10.13 -11.26 -6.12
N GLY A 187 -10.44 -11.44 -4.84
CA GLY A 187 -11.65 -12.15 -4.41
C GLY A 187 -12.94 -11.35 -4.59
N GLU A 188 -12.95 -10.08 -4.15
CA GLU A 188 -14.18 -9.29 -4.06
C GLU A 188 -14.41 -8.38 -5.26
N VAL A 189 -13.36 -7.84 -5.87
CA VAL A 189 -13.48 -6.93 -7.03
C VAL A 189 -13.42 -7.74 -8.32
N ARG A 190 -12.40 -8.61 -8.46
CA ARG A 190 -12.20 -9.44 -9.65
C ARG A 190 -13.02 -10.73 -9.65
N LYS A 191 -13.76 -11.01 -8.56
CA LYS A 191 -14.63 -12.19 -8.39
C LYS A 191 -13.91 -13.52 -8.68
N SER A 192 -12.61 -13.58 -8.41
CA SER A 192 -11.77 -14.73 -8.68
C SER A 192 -11.69 -15.67 -7.47
N THR A 193 -11.45 -16.96 -7.70
CA THR A 193 -11.10 -17.90 -6.63
C THR A 193 -9.63 -17.68 -6.25
N VAL A 194 -9.40 -17.06 -5.10
CA VAL A 194 -8.06 -16.63 -4.70
C VAL A 194 -7.25 -17.82 -4.18
N THR A 195 -6.07 -18.03 -4.76
CA THR A 195 -5.08 -19.01 -4.29
C THR A 195 -3.71 -18.37 -4.22
N LEU A 196 -2.80 -18.93 -3.41
CA LEU A 196 -1.43 -18.39 -3.27
C LEU A 196 -0.66 -18.32 -4.60
N GLN A 197 -0.97 -19.21 -5.54
CA GLN A 197 -0.24 -19.37 -6.79
C GLN A 197 -0.99 -18.88 -8.02
N MET A 198 -2.16 -18.26 -7.85
CA MET A 198 -2.94 -17.78 -8.99
C MET A 198 -2.10 -16.86 -9.89
N PRO A 199 -2.31 -16.93 -11.21
CA PRO A 199 -1.71 -15.96 -12.12
C PRO A 199 -2.29 -14.58 -11.87
N VAL A 200 -1.48 -13.56 -12.15
CA VAL A 200 -1.90 -12.17 -12.23
C VAL A 200 -1.71 -11.73 -13.66
N THR A 201 -2.73 -11.10 -14.25
CA THR A 201 -2.66 -10.57 -15.62
C THR A 201 -2.36 -9.07 -15.61
N ARG A 202 -1.97 -8.55 -16.76
CA ARG A 202 -1.76 -7.11 -16.95
C ARG A 202 -3.02 -6.29 -16.69
N ASP A 203 -4.18 -6.85 -17.01
CA ASP A 203 -5.48 -6.24 -16.73
C ASP A 203 -5.77 -6.18 -15.22
N ASP A 204 -5.36 -7.20 -14.45
CA ASP A 204 -5.50 -7.18 -13.00
C ASP A 204 -4.60 -6.10 -12.36
N GLU A 205 -3.38 -5.94 -12.86
CA GLU A 205 -2.46 -4.87 -12.42
C GLU A 205 -3.01 -3.48 -12.77
N LEU A 206 -3.55 -3.31 -13.98
CA LEU A 206 -4.21 -2.07 -14.40
C LEU A 206 -5.43 -1.76 -13.52
N ALA A 207 -6.31 -2.74 -13.30
CA ALA A 207 -7.47 -2.58 -12.44
C ALA A 207 -7.08 -2.29 -10.98
N TYR A 208 -6.00 -2.89 -10.49
CA TYR A 208 -5.47 -2.58 -9.16
C TYR A 208 -4.88 -1.17 -9.07
N SER A 209 -4.33 -0.64 -10.17
CA SER A 209 -3.76 0.71 -10.20
C SER A 209 -4.77 1.81 -9.84
N HIS A 210 -6.06 1.59 -10.12
CA HIS A 210 -7.15 2.50 -9.75
C HIS A 210 -7.41 2.60 -8.23
N LEU A 211 -6.82 1.69 -7.44
CA LEU A 211 -6.97 1.69 -5.99
C LEU A 211 -5.86 2.47 -5.28
N ILE A 212 -4.83 2.89 -6.02
CA ILE A 212 -3.59 3.46 -5.48
C ILE A 212 -3.78 4.92 -5.07
N LEU A 213 -3.33 5.26 -3.87
CA LEU A 213 -3.29 6.61 -3.33
C LEU A 213 -1.94 6.84 -2.63
N ALA A 214 -1.19 7.83 -3.09
CA ALA A 214 0.03 8.28 -2.43
C ALA A 214 -0.29 8.99 -1.11
N ASP A 215 0.64 8.94 -0.15
CA ASP A 215 0.48 9.51 1.19
C ASP A 215 0.10 11.00 1.21
N ARG A 216 0.67 11.81 0.30
CA ARG A 216 0.34 13.23 0.13
C ARG A 216 -1.14 13.48 -0.22
N ASP A 217 -1.80 12.50 -0.82
CA ASP A 217 -3.18 12.61 -1.30
C ASP A 217 -4.19 12.00 -0.31
N TRP A 218 -3.73 11.33 0.75
CA TRP A 218 -4.61 10.66 1.72
C TRP A 218 -5.57 11.63 2.41
N GLU A 219 -5.12 12.83 2.76
CA GLU A 219 -5.98 13.85 3.39
C GLU A 219 -7.19 14.22 2.51
N GLN A 220 -7.01 14.20 1.20
CA GLN A 220 -8.05 14.53 0.25
C GLN A 220 -8.90 13.30 -0.10
N ALA A 221 -8.28 12.12 -0.21
CA ALA A 221 -8.94 10.90 -0.62
C ALA A 221 -9.78 10.24 0.49
N TYR A 222 -9.29 10.19 1.73
CA TYR A 222 -9.99 9.52 2.84
C TYR A 222 -11.42 10.02 3.07
N PRO A 223 -11.68 11.33 3.14
CA PRO A 223 -13.03 11.85 3.28
C PRO A 223 -13.96 11.35 2.17
N LEU A 224 -13.47 11.32 0.93
CA LEU A 224 -14.25 10.86 -0.23
C LEU A 224 -14.54 9.38 -0.13
N LEU A 225 -13.54 8.56 0.24
CA LEU A 225 -13.72 7.13 0.47
C LEU A 225 -14.78 6.87 1.54
N ILE A 226 -14.72 7.56 2.68
CA ILE A 226 -15.72 7.44 3.77
C ILE A 226 -17.11 7.80 3.28
N ILE A 227 -17.24 8.91 2.55
CA ILE A 227 -18.53 9.37 2.01
C ILE A 227 -19.11 8.35 1.03
N LEU A 228 -18.30 7.86 0.09
CA LEU A 228 -18.73 6.86 -0.90
C LEU A 228 -19.14 5.54 -0.23
N GLN A 229 -18.40 5.09 0.78
CA GLN A 229 -18.77 3.89 1.54
C GLN A 229 -20.05 4.11 2.35
N LEU A 230 -20.25 5.28 2.96
CA LEU A 230 -21.50 5.62 3.65
C LEU A 230 -22.70 5.63 2.70
N ARG A 231 -22.54 6.14 1.48
CA ARG A 231 -23.59 6.09 0.45
C ARG A 231 -23.99 4.65 0.13
N ALA A 232 -23.02 3.74 0.09
CA ALA A 232 -23.26 2.33 -0.16
C ALA A 232 -23.94 1.57 1.01
N LYS A 233 -24.13 2.18 2.19
CA LYS A 233 -24.79 1.55 3.35
C LYS A 233 -26.31 1.54 3.29
N GLY A 234 -26.93 2.16 2.27
CA GLY A 234 -28.39 2.16 2.12
C GLY A 234 -29.11 2.71 3.36
N GLU A 235 -30.05 1.93 3.90
CA GLU A 235 -30.90 2.33 5.04
C GLU A 235 -30.11 2.59 6.34
N ALA A 236 -28.95 1.95 6.53
CA ALA A 236 -28.12 2.16 7.73
C ALA A 236 -27.39 3.52 7.72
N ARG A 237 -27.34 4.19 6.57
CA ARG A 237 -26.55 5.41 6.36
C ARG A 237 -26.88 6.54 7.35
N PRO A 238 -28.15 6.93 7.60
CA PRO A 238 -28.44 8.10 8.45
C PRO A 238 -27.90 7.95 9.87
N GLU A 239 -28.04 6.76 10.45
CA GLU A 239 -27.56 6.50 11.81
C GLU A 239 -26.02 6.46 11.86
N LEU A 240 -25.37 5.84 10.86
CA LEU A 240 -23.92 5.83 10.77
C LEU A 240 -23.33 7.25 10.61
N VAL A 241 -23.99 8.11 9.82
CA VAL A 241 -23.60 9.52 9.68
C VAL A 241 -23.69 10.24 11.01
N LYS A 242 -24.82 10.10 11.72
CA LYS A 242 -25.03 10.72 13.03
C LYS A 242 -23.97 10.26 14.04
N GLN A 243 -23.71 8.96 14.12
CA GLN A 243 -22.71 8.40 15.04
C GLN A 243 -21.30 8.88 14.69
N LEU A 244 -20.91 8.85 13.41
CA LEU A 244 -19.60 9.31 12.96
C LEU A 244 -19.36 10.79 13.30
N LEU A 245 -20.36 11.65 13.07
CA LEU A 245 -20.26 13.08 13.39
C LEU A 245 -20.18 13.35 14.90
N ALA A 246 -20.82 12.51 15.71
CA ALA A 246 -20.79 12.60 17.17
C ALA A 246 -19.44 12.19 17.79
N MET A 247 -18.59 11.42 17.08
CA MET A 247 -17.28 10.98 17.59
C MET A 247 -16.37 12.17 17.90
N ARG A 248 -15.93 12.34 19.14
CA ARG A 248 -15.09 13.48 19.54
C ARG A 248 -13.60 13.17 19.46
N GLU A 249 -13.23 11.98 19.90
CA GLU A 249 -11.84 11.54 19.98
C GLU A 249 -11.37 10.93 18.66
N ARG A 250 -10.11 11.23 18.29
CA ARG A 250 -9.47 10.70 17.07
C ARG A 250 -9.45 9.18 17.04
N GLU A 251 -9.13 8.54 18.16
CA GLU A 251 -9.11 7.08 18.26
C GLU A 251 -10.50 6.47 18.05
N GLY A 252 -11.53 7.04 18.71
CA GLY A 252 -12.92 6.62 18.56
C GLY A 252 -13.44 6.78 17.12
N PHE A 253 -13.08 7.89 16.47
CA PHE A 253 -13.41 8.12 15.06
C PHE A 253 -12.84 7.03 14.15
N TRP A 254 -11.53 6.76 14.25
CA TRP A 254 -10.87 5.78 13.37
C TRP A 254 -11.29 4.33 13.67
N ASN A 255 -11.54 3.99 14.93
CA ASN A 255 -12.14 2.69 15.29
C ASN A 255 -13.54 2.53 14.70
N PHE A 256 -14.36 3.59 14.72
CA PHE A 256 -15.70 3.57 14.14
C PHE A 256 -15.66 3.40 12.61
N VAL A 257 -14.78 4.13 11.93
CA VAL A 257 -14.56 4.01 10.48
C VAL A 257 -14.19 2.57 10.11
N ASP A 258 -13.32 1.95 10.89
CA ASP A 258 -12.87 0.58 10.65
C ASP A 258 -13.97 -0.47 10.90
N ALA A 259 -14.61 -0.42 12.07
CA ALA A 259 -15.65 -1.37 12.48
C ALA A 259 -16.82 -1.42 11.50
N ASN A 260 -17.15 -0.27 10.89
CA ASN A 260 -18.23 -0.15 9.92
C ASN A 260 -17.78 -0.29 8.46
N ARG A 261 -16.50 -0.62 8.22
CA ARG A 261 -15.90 -0.72 6.88
C ARG A 261 -16.17 0.54 6.03
N LEU A 262 -16.01 1.71 6.63
CA LEU A 262 -16.19 3.00 5.96
C LEU A 262 -14.90 3.50 5.31
N GLY A 263 -13.75 2.99 5.73
CA GLY A 263 -12.47 3.32 5.12
C GLY A 263 -11.38 2.41 5.64
N TYR A 264 -10.64 1.81 4.72
CA TYR A 264 -9.43 1.06 5.03
C TYR A 264 -8.44 1.32 3.91
N LEU A 265 -7.22 1.66 4.28
CA LEU A 265 -6.10 1.75 3.37
C LEU A 265 -4.99 0.83 3.88
N GLU A 266 -4.44 0.03 2.97
CA GLU A 266 -3.25 -0.78 3.20
C GLU A 266 -2.04 -0.03 2.66
N GLY A 267 -1.35 0.66 3.56
CA GLY A 267 -0.17 1.44 3.26
C GLY A 267 1.05 0.56 3.00
N LYS A 268 1.93 1.04 2.13
CA LYS A 268 3.08 0.35 1.60
C LYS A 268 4.24 1.35 1.52
N PHE A 269 5.35 0.98 2.13
CA PHE A 269 6.63 1.68 2.05
C PHE A 269 7.60 0.82 1.24
N SER A 270 8.43 1.44 0.42
CA SER A 270 9.43 0.72 -0.37
C SER A 270 10.58 0.24 0.51
N ALA A 271 10.80 -1.08 0.50
CA ALA A 271 11.90 -1.85 1.08
C ALA A 271 12.14 -1.75 2.60
N PHE A 272 12.09 -0.56 3.20
CA PHE A 272 12.56 -0.32 4.55
C PHE A 272 11.85 0.87 5.22
N VAL A 273 11.46 0.70 6.48
CA VAL A 273 11.03 1.78 7.37
C VAL A 273 11.99 1.82 8.55
N PRO A 274 12.83 2.86 8.67
CA PRO A 274 13.85 2.89 9.69
C PRO A 274 13.26 3.16 11.08
N LEU A 275 13.99 2.80 12.13
CA LEU A 275 13.53 2.90 13.52
C LEU A 275 13.31 4.36 13.96
N GLU A 276 14.00 5.33 13.37
CA GLU A 276 13.73 6.76 13.57
C GLU A 276 12.34 7.18 13.10
N ASP A 277 11.79 6.49 12.09
CA ASP A 277 10.45 6.73 11.55
C ASP A 277 9.35 5.98 12.33
N ILE A 278 9.73 5.18 13.33
CA ILE A 278 8.79 4.55 14.26
C ILE A 278 8.63 5.45 15.49
N ASP A 279 7.44 6.00 15.71
CA ASP A 279 7.15 6.86 16.86
C ASP A 279 7.16 6.07 18.17
N ARG A 280 6.47 4.92 18.18
CA ARG A 280 6.32 4.07 19.36
C ARG A 280 6.16 2.62 18.98
N ILE A 281 6.62 1.75 19.88
CA ILE A 281 6.49 0.31 19.85
C ILE A 281 5.69 -0.07 21.08
N GLU A 282 4.44 -0.47 20.89
CA GLU A 282 3.53 -0.81 21.97
C GLU A 282 3.55 -2.33 22.19
N VAL A 283 3.88 -2.73 23.42
CA VAL A 283 4.09 -4.12 23.82
C VAL A 283 3.02 -4.54 24.83
N PRO A 284 2.40 -5.73 24.67
CA PRO A 284 1.44 -6.26 25.64
C PRO A 284 2.01 -6.29 27.06
N PRO A 285 1.19 -6.03 28.11
CA PRO A 285 1.66 -6.02 29.48
C PRO A 285 2.44 -7.27 29.91
N ALA A 286 2.02 -8.45 29.46
CA ALA A 286 2.64 -9.73 29.77
C ALA A 286 4.05 -9.92 29.19
N LYS A 287 4.43 -9.10 28.19
CA LYS A 287 5.69 -9.18 27.46
C LYS A 287 6.59 -7.95 27.67
N TYR A 288 6.07 -6.93 28.35
CA TYR A 288 6.76 -5.65 28.51
C TYR A 288 8.11 -5.79 29.25
N ASP A 289 8.11 -6.46 30.40
CA ASP A 289 9.33 -6.61 31.22
C ASP A 289 10.38 -7.45 30.50
N GLU A 290 9.96 -8.47 29.74
CA GLU A 290 10.84 -9.27 28.89
C GLU A 290 11.57 -8.39 27.87
N VAL A 291 10.83 -7.56 27.13
CA VAL A 291 11.39 -6.66 26.10
C VAL A 291 12.30 -5.61 26.74
N MET A 292 11.91 -5.01 27.86
CA MET A 292 12.69 -3.96 28.52
C MET A 292 14.04 -4.43 29.06
N ASN A 293 14.21 -5.75 29.25
CA ASN A 293 15.44 -6.39 29.68
C ASN A 293 16.38 -6.76 28.52
N TRP A 294 15.99 -6.56 27.26
CA TRP A 294 16.88 -6.81 26.12
C TRP A 294 17.97 -5.72 26.03
N PRO A 295 19.22 -6.09 25.64
CA PRO A 295 20.37 -5.20 25.75
C PRO A 295 20.32 -3.95 24.85
N ASN A 296 19.66 -4.02 23.69
CA ASN A 296 19.70 -2.98 22.66
C ASN A 296 18.32 -2.36 22.38
N VAL A 297 17.42 -2.37 23.35
CA VAL A 297 16.07 -1.82 23.16
C VAL A 297 16.05 -0.30 23.30
N PRO A 298 15.45 0.44 22.35
CA PRO A 298 15.24 1.88 22.46
C PRO A 298 14.14 2.16 23.49
N LYS A 299 14.50 2.19 24.78
CA LYS A 299 13.54 2.31 25.90
C LYS A 299 12.57 3.49 25.76
N THR A 300 12.99 4.58 25.12
CA THR A 300 12.16 5.77 24.85
C THR A 300 11.03 5.54 23.86
N LYS A 301 11.10 4.50 23.02
CA LYS A 301 10.07 4.12 22.05
C LYS A 301 9.15 3.00 22.56
N ILE A 302 9.57 2.21 23.56
CA ILE A 302 8.78 1.08 24.06
C ILE A 302 7.72 1.58 25.05
N ILE A 303 6.45 1.34 24.71
CA ILE A 303 5.30 1.71 25.54
C ILE A 303 4.57 0.43 25.95
N LYS A 304 4.18 0.34 27.22
CA LYS A 304 3.32 -0.73 27.71
C LYS A 304 1.91 -0.46 27.21
N LEU A 305 1.34 -1.39 26.44
CA LEU A 305 -0.07 -1.31 26.07
C LEU A 305 -0.92 -1.24 27.35
N PRO A 306 -2.03 -0.47 27.36
CA PRO A 306 -3.02 -0.62 28.41
C PRO A 306 -3.48 -2.08 28.46
N ALA A 307 -3.73 -2.61 29.66
CA ALA A 307 -4.41 -3.90 29.77
C ALA A 307 -5.72 -3.83 28.97
N ALA A 308 -5.97 -4.82 28.12
CA ALA A 308 -7.21 -4.88 27.34
C ALA A 308 -8.39 -4.74 28.30
N ARG A 309 -9.27 -3.77 28.01
CA ARG A 309 -10.53 -3.57 28.75
C ARG A 309 -11.55 -4.63 28.35
#